data_AF-W7QDF9-F1
#
_entry.id   AF-W7QDF9-F1
#
_cell.length_a   1.000
_cell.length_b   1.000
_cell.length_c   1.000
_cell.angle_alpha   90.00
_cell.angle_beta   90.00
_cell.angle_gamma   90.00
#
_symmetry.space_group_name_H-M   'P 1'
#
loop_
_entity.id
_entity.type
_entity.pdbx_description
1 polymer ?
#
loop_
_entity_poly.entity_id
_entity_poly.type
_entity_poly.pdbx_seq_one_letter_code
_entity_poly.pdbx_strand_id
1 'polypeptide(L)'
;ARHKRQAAPLPYSLSALQVDAARRFGLSAKAVLDICQRLYERHKLITYPRSDCRYLPEDHLSQARRTLESACGSDATLQQWLAGANFALRSKAWNDKKVGAHHALAPTGKPAELSRLEKAEADVFRLIARNVLAQFYPALETREVKAEFMILEERFRASGQVLLQPGWKPLFTTRDEAPPLPPLIEGETCRVTDCAVEDRETRPPEPFTDASLIKAMMNIARYVDDPAVRRTLREHDGLGTEATRAGIIETLLERGYLVRCNKALRATRLGNGLIASLPEAASRPERTALWEQRLGAIAEQDADPAPFMASLIDDLHALLARADAGRLRSAMADAQGEAGPAVSARRGRSSGKSSGKPRRSRSRAAPTRKRRTS
;
A
#
# COMPACT_ATOMS: atom_id res chain seq x y z
N ALA A 1 -14.65 29.04 -16.45
CA ALA A 1 -14.33 28.38 -15.15
C ALA A 1 -15.03 27.03 -15.08
N ARG A 2 -14.44 26.00 -14.45
CA ARG A 2 -15.03 24.67 -14.33
C ARG A 2 -15.29 24.33 -12.86
N HIS A 3 -16.53 23.98 -12.54
CA HIS A 3 -16.87 23.40 -11.24
C HIS A 3 -16.41 21.93 -11.19
N LYS A 4 -15.66 21.56 -10.15
CA LYS A 4 -15.17 20.20 -9.90
C LYS A 4 -15.71 19.70 -8.57
N ARG A 5 -16.38 18.56 -8.61
CA ARG A 5 -16.90 17.85 -7.45
C ARG A 5 -16.16 16.52 -7.28
N GLN A 6 -15.57 16.30 -6.12
CA GLN A 6 -14.81 15.10 -5.79
C GLN A 6 -15.43 14.38 -4.59
N ALA A 7 -15.99 13.19 -4.83
CA ALA A 7 -16.48 12.32 -3.76
C ALA A 7 -15.36 11.85 -2.83
N ALA A 8 -15.72 11.50 -1.60
CA ALA A 8 -14.79 10.95 -0.62
C ALA A 8 -14.08 9.70 -1.16
N PRO A 9 -12.80 9.46 -0.78
CA PRO A 9 -12.17 8.17 -1.00
C PRO A 9 -13.01 7.06 -0.39
N LEU A 10 -13.15 5.95 -1.10
CA LEU A 10 -13.86 4.78 -0.56
C LEU A 10 -13.18 4.25 0.72
N PRO A 11 -13.90 3.46 1.53
CA PRO A 11 -13.32 2.62 2.56
C PRO A 11 -12.13 1.79 2.07
N TYR A 12 -11.35 1.29 3.01
CA TYR A 12 -10.09 0.62 2.69
C TYR A 12 -10.28 -0.84 2.30
N SER A 13 -9.64 -1.24 1.21
CA SER A 13 -9.08 -2.59 1.09
C SER A 13 -7.75 -2.65 1.83
N LEU A 14 -7.19 -3.84 2.04
CA LEU A 14 -5.90 -4.01 2.71
C LEU A 14 -4.77 -3.23 2.01
N SER A 15 -4.61 -3.37 0.69
CA SER A 15 -3.55 -2.69 -0.04
C SER A 15 -3.74 -1.18 -0.07
N ALA A 16 -4.99 -0.70 -0.15
CA ALA A 16 -5.26 0.73 -0.06
C ALA A 16 -4.86 1.30 1.31
N LEU A 17 -5.08 0.55 2.40
CA LEU A 17 -4.61 0.91 3.74
C LEU A 17 -3.09 0.84 3.85
N GLN A 18 -2.45 -0.21 3.33
CA GLN A 18 -0.99 -0.37 3.31
C GLN A 18 -0.32 0.83 2.61
N VAL A 19 -0.85 1.27 1.48
CA VAL A 19 -0.33 2.43 0.75
C VAL A 19 -0.45 3.73 1.57
N ASP A 20 -1.58 3.97 2.24
CA ASP A 20 -1.76 5.19 3.05
C ASP A 20 -0.92 5.15 4.33
N ALA A 21 -0.88 4.01 5.03
CA ALA A 21 -0.09 3.81 6.24
C ALA A 21 1.42 3.90 5.97
N ALA A 22 1.90 3.36 4.85
CA ALA A 22 3.29 3.50 4.43
C ALA A 22 3.66 4.97 4.14
N ARG A 23 2.78 5.73 3.46
CA ARG A 23 3.01 7.15 3.19
C ARG A 23 3.03 7.99 4.48
N ARG A 24 2.09 7.74 5.40
CA ARG A 24 1.89 8.55 6.61
C ARG A 24 2.86 8.20 7.73
N PHE A 25 3.13 6.92 7.93
CA PHE A 25 3.81 6.40 9.11
C PHE A 25 5.08 5.60 8.77
N GLY A 26 5.38 5.39 7.48
CA GLY A 26 6.55 4.60 7.07
C GLY A 26 6.42 3.11 7.39
N LEU A 27 5.22 2.61 7.67
CA LEU A 27 4.98 1.20 7.96
C LEU A 27 5.15 0.35 6.70
N SER A 28 5.82 -0.79 6.82
CA SER A 28 5.88 -1.77 5.74
C SER A 28 4.53 -2.43 5.50
N ALA A 29 4.35 -3.00 4.31
CA ALA A 29 3.16 -3.77 3.94
C ALA A 29 2.82 -4.85 4.98
N LYS A 30 3.84 -5.59 5.40
CA LYS A 30 3.72 -6.68 6.37
C LYS A 30 3.36 -6.15 7.75
N ALA A 31 3.99 -5.07 8.21
CA ALA A 31 3.68 -4.48 9.50
C ALA A 31 2.20 -4.07 9.59
N VAL A 32 1.65 -3.46 8.54
CA VAL A 32 0.23 -3.09 8.47
C VAL A 32 -0.68 -4.32 8.51
N LEU A 33 -0.36 -5.38 7.74
CA LEU A 33 -1.13 -6.63 7.78
C LEU A 33 -1.13 -7.24 9.19
N ASP A 34 0.05 -7.34 9.83
CA ASP A 34 0.19 -7.91 11.17
C ASP A 34 -0.57 -7.06 12.22
N ILE A 35 -0.56 -5.73 12.10
CA ILE A 35 -1.36 -4.82 12.93
C ILE A 35 -2.85 -5.09 12.72
N CYS A 36 -3.30 -5.15 11.47
CA CYS A 36 -4.70 -5.42 11.16
C CYS A 36 -5.15 -6.79 11.68
N GLN A 37 -4.29 -7.82 11.63
CA GLN A 37 -4.59 -9.12 12.25
C GLN A 37 -4.79 -9.01 13.76
N ARG A 38 -3.93 -8.27 14.48
CA ARG A 38 -4.12 -8.04 15.92
C ARG A 38 -5.40 -7.25 16.19
N LEU A 39 -5.67 -6.20 15.42
CA LEU A 39 -6.90 -5.41 15.56
C LEU A 39 -8.16 -6.25 15.31
N TYR A 40 -8.12 -7.22 14.40
CA TYR A 40 -9.21 -8.12 14.07
C TYR A 40 -9.38 -9.25 15.09
N GLU A 41 -8.36 -10.08 15.30
CA GLU A 41 -8.46 -11.32 16.08
C GLU A 41 -8.39 -11.07 17.59
N ARG A 42 -7.40 -10.28 18.03
CA ARG A 42 -7.15 -10.00 19.45
C ARG A 42 -8.07 -8.91 19.98
N HIS A 43 -8.09 -7.76 19.32
CA HIS A 43 -8.82 -6.60 19.82
C HIS A 43 -10.29 -6.58 19.38
N LYS A 44 -10.63 -7.24 18.26
CA LYS A 44 -11.97 -7.27 17.65
C LYS A 44 -12.53 -5.88 17.33
N LEU A 45 -11.65 -4.97 16.92
CA LEU A 45 -11.96 -3.56 16.65
C LEU A 45 -12.29 -3.29 15.18
N ILE A 46 -11.78 -4.11 14.27
CA ILE A 46 -12.00 -3.95 12.82
C ILE A 46 -12.60 -5.22 12.22
N THR A 47 -13.16 -5.10 11.02
CA THR A 47 -13.67 -6.22 10.22
C THR A 47 -12.53 -6.99 9.54
N TYR A 48 -12.86 -8.08 8.84
CA TYR A 48 -11.87 -9.00 8.25
C TYR A 48 -10.79 -8.27 7.41
N PRO A 49 -9.50 -8.42 7.75
CA PRO A 49 -8.47 -7.50 7.27
C PRO A 49 -7.80 -7.87 5.95
N ARG A 50 -8.14 -9.01 5.34
CA ARG A 50 -7.55 -9.45 4.06
C ARG A 50 -8.55 -9.28 2.90
N SER A 51 -9.36 -8.21 2.95
CA SER A 51 -10.30 -7.88 1.88
C SER A 51 -9.67 -6.95 0.83
N ASP A 52 -9.97 -7.25 -0.43
CA ASP A 52 -9.75 -6.45 -1.65
C ASP A 52 -10.86 -5.43 -1.90
N CYS A 53 -12.02 -5.65 -1.29
CA CYS A 53 -13.19 -4.83 -1.46
C CYS A 53 -13.03 -3.42 -0.85
N ARG A 54 -13.60 -2.43 -1.53
CA ARG A 54 -13.67 -1.03 -1.08
C ARG A 54 -15.09 -0.54 -0.83
N TYR A 55 -16.06 -1.45 -0.85
CA TYR A 55 -17.48 -1.19 -0.63
C TYR A 55 -17.95 -1.85 0.66
N LEU A 56 -19.07 -1.36 1.20
CA LEU A 56 -19.73 -1.85 2.40
C LEU A 56 -21.13 -2.35 2.03
N PRO A 57 -21.67 -3.36 2.74
CA PRO A 57 -23.04 -3.81 2.55
C PRO A 57 -24.05 -2.71 2.84
N GLU A 58 -25.16 -2.67 2.11
CA GLU A 58 -26.19 -1.64 2.29
C GLU A 58 -26.85 -1.72 3.66
N ASP A 59 -27.07 -2.93 4.18
CA ASP A 59 -27.69 -3.16 5.48
C ASP A 59 -26.91 -2.57 6.66
N HIS A 60 -25.59 -2.44 6.51
CA HIS A 60 -24.71 -1.84 7.54
C HIS A 60 -24.98 -0.34 7.72
N LEU A 61 -25.58 0.33 6.72
CA LEU A 61 -25.83 1.78 6.76
C LEU A 61 -26.74 2.16 7.93
N SER A 62 -27.77 1.37 8.20
CA SER A 62 -28.76 1.62 9.27
C SER A 62 -28.12 1.67 10.66
N GLN A 63 -27.03 0.92 10.87
CA GLN A 63 -26.32 0.81 12.14
C GLN A 63 -25.06 1.69 12.20
N ALA A 64 -24.65 2.29 11.07
CA ALA A 64 -23.37 2.96 10.93
C ALA A 64 -23.16 4.10 11.95
N ARG A 65 -24.23 4.86 12.25
CA ARG A 65 -24.20 5.91 13.29
C ARG A 65 -23.78 5.33 14.64
N ARG A 66 -24.51 4.34 15.15
CA ARG A 66 -24.26 3.69 16.44
C ARG A 66 -22.87 3.05 16.47
N THR A 67 -22.50 2.35 15.40
CA THR A 67 -21.18 1.71 15.25
C THR A 67 -20.06 2.73 15.37
N LEU A 68 -20.15 3.86 14.66
CA LEU A 68 -19.11 4.88 14.67
C LEU A 68 -19.08 5.68 15.98
N GLU A 69 -20.23 6.01 16.55
CA GLU A 69 -20.33 6.67 17.87
C GLU A 69 -19.61 5.83 18.95
N SER A 70 -19.86 4.52 18.99
CA SER A 70 -19.21 3.62 19.92
C SER A 70 -17.71 3.44 19.64
N ALA A 71 -17.32 3.22 18.38
CA ALA A 71 -15.93 2.99 17.99
C ALA A 71 -15.03 4.23 18.18
N CYS A 72 -15.57 5.43 18.02
CA CYS A 72 -14.82 6.69 18.06
C CYS A 72 -14.82 7.36 19.45
N GLY A 73 -15.66 6.90 20.38
CA GLY A 73 -15.99 7.63 21.61
C GLY A 73 -14.84 7.86 22.59
N SER A 74 -13.70 7.20 22.44
CA SER A 74 -12.56 7.25 23.38
C SER A 74 -11.29 7.88 22.80
N ASP A 75 -11.34 8.48 21.61
CA ASP A 75 -10.21 9.18 20.99
C ASP A 75 -10.61 10.57 20.51
N ALA A 76 -9.90 11.61 20.97
CA ALA A 76 -10.24 13.00 20.68
C ALA A 76 -10.24 13.34 19.18
N THR A 77 -9.34 12.74 18.39
CA THR A 77 -9.29 12.97 16.94
C THR A 77 -10.51 12.34 16.27
N LEU A 78 -10.84 11.10 16.64
CA LEU A 78 -12.03 10.42 16.10
C LEU A 78 -13.34 11.11 16.52
N GLN A 79 -13.45 11.59 17.75
CA GLN A 79 -14.60 12.36 18.22
C GLN A 79 -14.78 13.64 17.41
N GLN A 80 -13.70 14.38 17.13
CA GLN A 80 -13.76 15.57 16.29
C GLN A 80 -14.25 15.24 14.87
N TRP A 81 -13.74 14.17 14.27
CA TRP A 81 -14.19 13.71 12.95
C TRP A 81 -15.63 13.20 12.94
N LEU A 82 -16.07 12.56 14.02
CA LEU A 82 -17.45 12.11 14.18
C LEU A 82 -18.41 13.29 14.29
N ALA A 83 -18.05 14.35 15.02
CA ALA A 83 -18.88 15.53 15.20
C ALA A 83 -19.22 16.25 13.87
N GLY A 84 -18.32 16.18 12.88
CA GLY A 84 -18.55 16.74 11.53
C GLY A 84 -19.31 15.82 10.57
N ALA A 85 -19.64 14.58 10.97
CA ALA A 85 -20.33 13.62 10.11
C ALA A 85 -21.83 13.91 10.00
N ASN A 86 -22.35 13.93 8.77
CA ASN A 86 -23.79 14.00 8.50
C ASN A 86 -24.32 12.62 8.07
N PHE A 87 -24.96 11.93 9.02
CA PHE A 87 -25.53 10.60 8.80
C PHE A 87 -26.78 10.55 7.90
N ALA A 88 -27.31 11.70 7.46
CA ALA A 88 -28.31 11.74 6.39
C ALA A 88 -27.69 11.54 4.99
N LEU A 89 -26.35 11.65 4.87
CA LEU A 89 -25.66 11.42 3.61
C LEU A 89 -25.44 9.93 3.36
N ARG A 90 -25.64 9.52 2.11
CA ARG A 90 -25.31 8.18 1.61
C ARG A 90 -24.33 8.30 0.44
N SER A 91 -23.09 7.84 0.65
CA SER A 91 -22.10 7.78 -0.42
C SER A 91 -22.29 6.51 -1.28
N LYS A 92 -21.55 6.42 -2.40
CA LYS A 92 -21.53 5.23 -3.25
C LYS A 92 -20.85 4.00 -2.61
N ALA A 93 -20.27 4.14 -1.41
CA ALA A 93 -19.58 3.04 -0.74
C ALA A 93 -20.55 1.93 -0.30
N TRP A 94 -21.81 2.25 -0.05
CA TRP A 94 -22.87 1.31 0.35
C TRP A 94 -23.50 0.68 -0.88
N ASN A 95 -23.05 -0.53 -1.26
CA ASN A 95 -23.43 -1.17 -2.52
C ASN A 95 -23.17 -2.68 -2.50
N ASP A 96 -24.23 -3.48 -2.33
CA ASP A 96 -24.13 -4.94 -2.24
C ASP A 96 -23.61 -5.58 -3.54
N LYS A 97 -23.91 -4.99 -4.70
CA LYS A 97 -23.43 -5.47 -6.01
C LYS A 97 -21.92 -5.33 -6.20
N LYS A 98 -21.25 -4.60 -5.30
CA LYS A 98 -19.81 -4.40 -5.30
C LYS A 98 -19.11 -5.08 -4.12
N VAL A 99 -19.86 -5.81 -3.30
CA VAL A 99 -19.34 -6.62 -2.20
C VAL A 99 -19.26 -8.07 -2.67
N GLY A 100 -18.07 -8.67 -2.58
CA GLY A 100 -17.84 -10.09 -2.85
C GLY A 100 -17.97 -10.91 -1.57
N ALA A 101 -17.09 -11.91 -1.40
CA ALA A 101 -17.02 -12.71 -0.17
C ALA A 101 -16.73 -11.86 1.10
N HIS A 102 -16.07 -10.71 0.92
CA HIS A 102 -15.74 -9.78 1.98
C HIS A 102 -16.06 -8.34 1.55
N HIS A 103 -16.30 -7.49 2.54
CA HIS A 103 -16.45 -6.06 2.36
C HIS A 103 -15.24 -5.30 2.88
N ALA A 104 -15.20 -3.99 2.64
CA ALA A 104 -14.12 -3.12 3.07
C ALA A 104 -13.86 -3.14 4.57
N LEU A 105 -12.63 -2.78 4.94
CA LEU A 105 -12.21 -2.55 6.31
C LEU A 105 -13.06 -1.45 6.97
N ALA A 106 -13.68 -1.80 8.09
CA ALA A 106 -14.48 -0.90 8.91
C ALA A 106 -14.34 -1.22 10.41
N PRO A 107 -14.60 -0.26 11.31
CA PRO A 107 -14.74 -0.54 12.73
C PRO A 107 -15.92 -1.49 13.01
N THR A 108 -15.78 -2.38 14.00
CA THR A 108 -16.86 -3.30 14.42
C THR A 108 -17.93 -2.63 15.28
N GLY A 109 -17.65 -1.42 15.80
CA GLY A 109 -18.49 -0.74 16.78
C GLY A 109 -18.16 -1.11 18.22
N LYS A 110 -17.22 -2.03 18.47
CA LYS A 110 -16.65 -2.22 19.80
C LYS A 110 -15.91 -0.94 20.23
N PRO A 111 -16.15 -0.42 21.45
CA PRO A 111 -15.40 0.72 21.97
C PRO A 111 -13.89 0.48 21.89
N ALA A 112 -13.16 1.43 21.30
CA ALA A 112 -11.74 1.31 21.05
C ALA A 112 -10.94 2.15 22.04
N GLU A 113 -10.46 1.56 23.13
CA GLU A 113 -9.55 2.23 24.06
C GLU A 113 -8.15 2.38 23.44
N LEU A 114 -7.98 3.35 22.54
CA LEU A 114 -6.75 3.51 21.74
C LEU A 114 -5.51 3.79 22.58
N SER A 115 -5.66 4.31 23.80
CA SER A 115 -4.59 4.50 24.77
C SER A 115 -3.98 3.19 25.28
N ARG A 116 -4.71 2.05 25.17
CA ARG A 116 -4.25 0.71 25.53
C ARG A 116 -3.63 -0.06 24.37
N LEU A 117 -3.68 0.49 23.16
CA LEU A 117 -3.08 -0.11 21.97
C LEU A 117 -1.64 0.37 21.79
N GLU A 118 -0.85 -0.37 21.03
CA GLU A 118 0.41 0.18 20.53
C GLU A 118 0.11 1.40 19.64
N LYS A 119 1.03 2.38 19.63
CA LYS A 119 0.85 3.62 18.83
C LYS A 119 0.49 3.31 17.37
N ALA A 120 1.20 2.38 16.74
CA ALA A 120 0.95 1.99 15.36
C ALA A 120 -0.41 1.32 15.15
N GLU A 121 -0.91 0.54 16.12
CA GLU A 121 -2.24 -0.05 16.08
C GLU A 121 -3.33 1.03 16.18
N ALA A 122 -3.17 1.98 17.10
CA ALA A 122 -4.06 3.13 17.24
C ALA A 122 -4.07 3.98 15.95
N ASP A 123 -2.90 4.26 15.37
CA ASP A 123 -2.77 5.03 14.13
C ASP A 123 -3.43 4.33 12.94
N VAL A 124 -3.24 3.01 12.78
CA VAL A 124 -3.91 2.23 11.73
C VAL A 124 -5.43 2.18 11.94
N PHE A 125 -5.90 1.99 13.18
CA PHE A 125 -7.32 2.04 13.49
C PHE A 125 -7.94 3.41 13.13
N ARG A 126 -7.26 4.52 13.45
CA ARG A 126 -7.72 5.86 13.08
C ARG A 126 -7.86 6.01 11.56
N LEU A 127 -6.94 5.47 10.76
CA LEU A 127 -7.07 5.50 9.29
C LEU A 127 -8.33 4.75 8.81
N ILE A 128 -8.60 3.57 9.37
CA ILE A 128 -9.78 2.77 9.03
C ILE A 128 -11.06 3.53 9.38
N ALA A 129 -11.17 4.01 10.63
CA ALA A 129 -12.32 4.78 11.09
C ALA A 129 -12.54 6.06 10.26
N ARG A 130 -11.47 6.82 9.97
CA ARG A 130 -11.52 8.02 9.14
C ARG A 130 -12.16 7.77 7.78
N ASN A 131 -11.74 6.72 7.08
CA ASN A 131 -12.23 6.45 5.74
C ASN A 131 -13.70 6.00 5.73
N VAL A 132 -14.19 5.36 6.80
CA VAL A 132 -15.63 5.09 6.95
C VAL A 132 -16.39 6.38 7.30
N LEU A 133 -15.87 7.20 8.22
CA LEU A 133 -16.44 8.51 8.57
C LEU A 133 -16.58 9.42 7.36
N ALA A 134 -15.59 9.43 6.46
CA ALA A 134 -15.60 10.23 5.24
C ALA A 134 -16.81 9.94 4.32
N GLN A 135 -17.47 8.78 4.46
CA GLN A 135 -18.68 8.46 3.69
C GLN A 135 -19.91 9.24 4.14
N PHE A 136 -19.83 9.90 5.29
CA PHE A 136 -20.86 10.78 5.86
C PHE A 136 -20.48 12.26 5.75
N TYR A 137 -19.52 12.60 4.89
CA TYR A 137 -19.14 13.97 4.59
C TYR A 137 -19.55 14.36 3.17
N PRO A 138 -19.84 15.65 2.90
CA PRO A 138 -20.11 16.10 1.55
C PRO A 138 -18.89 15.94 0.64
N ALA A 139 -19.13 15.99 -0.67
CA ALA A 139 -18.06 16.03 -1.65
C ALA A 139 -17.20 17.29 -1.47
N LEU A 140 -15.92 17.20 -1.82
CA LEU A 140 -15.07 18.37 -2.00
C LEU A 140 -15.52 19.09 -3.27
N GLU A 141 -15.85 20.37 -3.17
CA GLU A 141 -16.27 21.22 -4.28
C GLU A 141 -15.26 22.34 -4.49
N THR A 142 -14.74 22.45 -5.71
CA THR A 142 -13.75 23.45 -6.08
C THR A 142 -14.10 24.07 -7.42
N ARG A 143 -13.69 25.32 -7.62
CA ARG A 143 -13.78 26.01 -8.91
C ARG A 143 -12.40 26.17 -9.48
N GLU A 144 -12.15 25.54 -10.62
CA GLU A 144 -10.92 25.72 -11.38
C GLU A 144 -11.13 26.86 -12.39
N VAL A 145 -10.25 27.86 -12.33
CA VAL A 145 -10.16 28.94 -13.30
C VAL A 145 -8.92 28.71 -14.13
N LYS A 146 -9.06 28.74 -15.46
CA LYS A 146 -7.96 28.73 -16.41
C LYS A 146 -8.06 30.00 -17.21
N ALA A 147 -6.96 30.73 -17.31
CA ALA A 147 -6.83 31.92 -18.13
C ALA A 147 -5.72 31.68 -19.14
N GLU A 148 -5.97 32.09 -20.37
CA GLU A 148 -4.98 32.08 -21.43
C GLU A 148 -4.64 33.53 -21.79
N PHE A 149 -3.36 33.81 -21.90
CA PHE A 149 -2.83 35.13 -22.20
C PHE A 149 -2.05 35.04 -23.50
N MET A 150 -2.27 36.00 -24.38
CA MET A 150 -1.41 36.24 -25.52
C MET A 150 -0.37 37.28 -25.10
N ILE A 151 0.90 36.89 -25.09
CA ILE A 151 2.01 37.80 -24.83
C ILE A 151 2.87 37.77 -26.09
N LEU A 152 2.89 38.88 -26.83
CA LEU A 152 3.37 38.91 -28.21
C LEU A 152 2.58 37.89 -29.05
N GLU A 153 3.26 36.94 -29.70
CA GLU A 153 2.65 35.88 -30.52
C GLU A 153 2.52 34.54 -29.77
N GLU A 154 2.91 34.50 -28.50
CA GLU A 154 2.99 33.27 -27.71
C GLU A 154 1.83 33.13 -26.71
N ARG A 155 1.41 31.87 -26.50
CA ARG A 155 0.31 31.50 -25.60
C ARG A 155 0.83 31.08 -24.23
N PHE A 156 0.40 31.82 -23.21
CA PHE A 156 0.65 31.49 -21.81
C PHE A 156 -0.64 31.02 -21.15
N ARG A 157 -0.53 30.09 -20.19
CA ARG A 157 -1.68 29.59 -19.42
C ARG A 157 -1.41 29.72 -17.93
N ALA A 158 -2.36 30.34 -17.23
CA ALA A 158 -2.43 30.28 -15.78
C ALA A 158 -3.64 29.45 -15.33
N SER A 159 -3.50 28.76 -14.20
CA SER A 159 -4.62 28.06 -13.56
C SER A 159 -4.62 28.35 -12.07
N GLY A 160 -5.80 28.63 -11.53
CA GLY A 160 -6.02 28.74 -10.09
C GLY A 160 -7.22 27.94 -9.65
N GLN A 161 -7.27 27.66 -8.35
CA GLN A 161 -8.34 26.89 -7.74
C GLN A 161 -8.93 27.67 -6.57
N VAL A 162 -10.26 27.70 -6.49
CA VAL A 162 -10.99 28.24 -5.35
C VAL A 162 -11.71 27.09 -4.66
N LEU A 163 -11.51 26.94 -3.35
CA LEU A 163 -12.27 26.01 -2.52
C LEU A 163 -13.69 26.56 -2.31
N LEU A 164 -14.71 25.80 -2.72
CA LEU A 164 -16.12 26.18 -2.52
C LEU A 164 -16.71 25.46 -1.31
N GLN A 165 -16.47 24.15 -1.21
CA GLN A 165 -16.88 23.33 -0.07
C GLN A 165 -15.77 22.34 0.27
N PRO A 166 -15.21 22.36 1.50
CA PRO A 166 -14.13 21.44 1.89
C PRO A 166 -14.57 19.97 1.91
N GLY A 167 -15.84 19.69 2.21
CA GLY A 167 -16.37 18.34 2.22
C GLY A 167 -15.60 17.42 3.18
N TRP A 168 -15.29 16.20 2.72
CA TRP A 168 -14.49 15.20 3.43
C TRP A 168 -13.02 15.58 3.61
N LYS A 169 -12.52 16.61 2.91
CA LYS A 169 -11.08 16.95 2.84
C LYS A 169 -10.43 17.21 4.21
N PRO A 170 -11.07 17.87 5.21
CA PRO A 170 -10.46 18.15 6.51
C PRO A 170 -10.09 16.90 7.32
N LEU A 171 -10.69 15.74 7.01
CA LEU A 171 -10.30 14.47 7.62
C LEU A 171 -8.90 14.02 7.21
N PHE A 172 -8.39 14.54 6.09
CA PHE A 172 -7.12 14.15 5.49
C PHE A 172 -6.15 15.31 5.57
N THR A 173 -4.88 15.01 5.85
CA THR A 173 -3.77 15.98 5.75
C THR A 173 -3.84 16.71 4.40
N THR A 174 -4.02 18.02 4.45
CA THR A 174 -4.11 18.90 3.28
C THR A 174 -2.76 18.97 2.58
N ARG A 175 -2.77 18.93 1.24
CA ARG A 175 -1.65 19.41 0.42
C ARG A 175 -1.91 20.87 0.12
N ASP A 176 -0.87 21.63 -0.17
CA ASP A 176 -1.00 22.98 -0.69
C ASP A 176 -1.85 22.97 -1.97
N GLU A 177 -2.90 23.77 -1.97
CA GLU A 177 -3.78 23.97 -3.13
C GLU A 177 -3.21 25.10 -4.00
N ALA A 178 -3.42 25.02 -5.31
CA ALA A 178 -3.04 26.11 -6.19
C ALA A 178 -3.79 27.37 -5.75
N PRO A 179 -3.10 28.51 -5.55
CA PRO A 179 -3.76 29.72 -5.09
C PRO A 179 -4.85 30.14 -6.09
N PRO A 180 -5.89 30.84 -5.62
CA PRO A 180 -6.89 31.39 -6.51
C PRO A 180 -6.23 32.38 -7.46
N LEU A 181 -6.69 32.40 -8.71
CA LEU A 181 -6.39 33.54 -9.60
C LEU A 181 -7.19 34.76 -9.13
N PRO A 182 -6.67 35.98 -9.35
CA PRO A 182 -7.50 37.17 -9.21
C PRO A 182 -8.71 37.11 -10.15
N PRO A 183 -9.77 37.89 -9.88
CA PRO A 183 -10.84 38.09 -10.86
C PRO A 183 -10.23 38.59 -12.19
N LEU A 184 -10.63 37.97 -13.30
CA LEU A 184 -10.16 38.29 -14.66
C LEU A 184 -11.37 38.41 -15.58
N ILE A 185 -11.35 39.38 -16.49
CA ILE A 185 -12.38 39.58 -17.52
C ILE A 185 -11.79 39.21 -18.88
N GLU A 186 -12.57 38.53 -19.72
CA GLU A 186 -12.13 38.23 -21.08
C GLU A 186 -11.97 39.52 -21.90
N GLY A 187 -10.83 39.66 -22.58
CA GLY A 187 -10.45 40.90 -23.28
C GLY A 187 -9.81 41.96 -22.39
N GLU A 188 -9.65 41.71 -21.09
CA GLU A 188 -8.90 42.60 -20.19
C GLU A 188 -7.43 42.68 -20.62
N THR A 189 -6.90 43.91 -20.63
CA THR A 189 -5.48 44.12 -20.93
C THR A 189 -4.66 43.89 -19.67
N CYS A 190 -3.63 43.05 -19.78
CA CYS A 190 -2.70 42.77 -18.68
C CYS A 190 -1.30 43.28 -19.05
N ARG A 191 -0.55 43.72 -18.04
CA ARG A 191 0.85 44.13 -18.19
C ARG A 191 1.76 43.07 -17.57
N VAL A 192 2.73 42.60 -18.34
CA VAL A 192 3.82 41.77 -17.82
C VAL A 192 4.73 42.66 -16.96
N THR A 193 4.89 42.32 -15.69
CA THR A 193 5.71 43.08 -14.74
C THR A 193 7.13 42.53 -14.62
N ASP A 194 7.30 41.23 -14.83
CA ASP A 194 8.57 40.54 -14.71
C ASP A 194 8.60 39.33 -15.65
N CYS A 195 9.80 38.94 -16.09
CA CYS A 195 10.02 37.72 -16.85
C CYS A 195 11.37 37.09 -16.46
N ALA A 196 11.38 35.76 -16.37
CA ALA A 196 12.57 35.00 -16.02
C ALA A 196 12.65 33.74 -16.87
N VAL A 197 13.88 33.26 -17.08
CA VAL A 197 14.15 31.95 -17.65
C VAL A 197 14.31 30.98 -16.48
N GLU A 198 13.49 29.94 -16.44
CA GLU A 198 13.64 28.87 -15.46
C GLU A 198 14.46 27.72 -16.06
N ASP A 199 15.70 27.58 -15.60
CA ASP A 199 16.50 26.41 -15.90
C ASP A 199 15.94 25.18 -15.17
N ARG A 200 15.56 24.15 -15.92
CA ARG A 200 15.02 22.89 -15.39
C ARG A 200 15.75 21.71 -15.98
N GLU A 201 16.03 20.72 -15.14
CA GLU A 201 16.60 19.44 -15.55
C GLU A 201 15.60 18.31 -15.37
N THR A 202 15.63 17.33 -16.28
CA THR A 202 14.87 16.09 -16.10
C THR A 202 15.45 15.30 -14.95
N ARG A 203 14.58 14.66 -14.17
CA ARG A 203 14.98 13.79 -13.07
C ARG A 203 14.67 12.34 -13.44
N PRO A 204 15.54 11.38 -13.08
CA PRO A 204 15.22 9.98 -13.26
C PRO A 204 13.98 9.59 -12.43
N PRO A 205 13.24 8.54 -12.83
CA PRO A 205 12.13 8.03 -12.05
C PRO A 205 12.52 7.74 -10.60
N GLU A 206 11.63 8.07 -9.66
CA GLU A 206 11.86 7.72 -8.26
C GLU A 206 11.90 6.20 -8.08
N PRO A 207 12.82 5.67 -7.26
CA PRO A 207 12.81 4.25 -6.89
C PRO A 207 11.48 3.85 -6.24
N PHE A 208 11.11 2.58 -6.39
CA PHE A 208 9.96 2.06 -5.66
C PHE A 208 10.18 2.13 -4.15
N THR A 209 9.15 2.48 -3.40
CA THR A 209 8.96 2.26 -1.97
C THR A 209 7.97 1.11 -1.75
N ASP A 210 7.80 0.61 -0.53
CA ASP A 210 6.72 -0.35 -0.19
C ASP A 210 5.35 0.11 -0.73
N ALA A 211 5.02 1.41 -0.54
CA ALA A 211 3.75 1.98 -0.98
C ALA A 211 3.60 1.98 -2.51
N SER A 212 4.62 2.43 -3.23
CA SER A 212 4.54 2.51 -4.69
C SER A 212 4.65 1.14 -5.34
N LEU A 213 5.36 0.18 -4.73
CA LEU A 213 5.45 -1.18 -5.25
C LEU A 213 4.13 -1.93 -5.07
N ILE A 214 3.49 -1.88 -3.90
CA ILE A 214 2.13 -2.43 -3.73
C ILE A 214 1.18 -1.79 -4.72
N LYS A 215 1.22 -0.45 -4.85
CA LYS A 215 0.38 0.27 -5.80
C LYS A 215 0.64 -0.18 -7.25
N ALA A 216 1.89 -0.50 -7.60
CA ALA A 216 2.24 -1.05 -8.90
C ALA A 216 1.70 -2.47 -9.08
N MET A 217 1.80 -3.34 -8.07
CA MET A 217 1.22 -4.70 -8.09
C MET A 217 -0.30 -4.67 -8.28
N MET A 218 -1.01 -3.80 -7.54
CA MET A 218 -2.46 -3.58 -7.71
C MET A 218 -2.84 -3.07 -9.10
N ASN A 219 -1.99 -2.25 -9.71
CA ASN A 219 -2.27 -1.56 -10.97
C ASN A 219 -1.33 -2.03 -12.08
N ILE A 220 -0.97 -3.31 -12.07
CA ILE A 220 0.08 -3.84 -12.94
C ILE A 220 -0.29 -3.69 -14.43
N ALA A 221 -1.59 -3.64 -14.75
CA ALA A 221 -2.13 -3.31 -16.07
C ALA A 221 -1.72 -1.91 -16.62
N ARG A 222 -1.04 -1.06 -15.84
CA ARG A 222 -0.43 0.18 -16.32
C ARG A 222 0.96 -0.04 -16.95
N TYR A 223 1.58 -1.17 -16.67
CA TYR A 223 2.91 -1.57 -17.12
C TYR A 223 2.86 -2.64 -18.22
N VAL A 224 1.67 -2.89 -18.77
CA VAL A 224 1.44 -3.85 -19.84
C VAL A 224 0.92 -3.08 -21.04
N ASP A 225 1.45 -3.41 -22.22
CA ASP A 225 1.09 -2.74 -23.47
C ASP A 225 -0.18 -3.36 -24.08
N ASP A 226 -0.29 -4.69 -24.07
CA ASP A 226 -1.40 -5.44 -24.67
C ASP A 226 -2.75 -5.10 -24.02
N PRO A 227 -3.72 -4.52 -24.77
CA PRO A 227 -5.02 -4.14 -24.25
C PRO A 227 -5.85 -5.28 -23.64
N ALA A 228 -5.76 -6.50 -24.20
CA ALA A 228 -6.49 -7.66 -23.70
C ALA A 228 -5.93 -8.10 -22.35
N VAL A 229 -4.60 -8.22 -22.25
CA VAL A 229 -3.92 -8.57 -20.99
C VAL A 229 -4.19 -7.53 -19.90
N ARG A 230 -4.17 -6.25 -20.26
CA ARG A 230 -4.51 -5.14 -19.33
C ARG A 230 -5.92 -5.26 -18.77
N ARG A 231 -6.88 -5.72 -19.57
CA ARG A 231 -8.27 -5.90 -19.12
C ARG A 231 -8.35 -7.00 -18.08
N THR A 232 -7.79 -8.17 -18.37
CA THR A 232 -7.75 -9.31 -17.43
C THR A 232 -7.10 -8.95 -16.10
N LEU A 233 -5.94 -8.28 -16.13
CA LEU A 233 -5.23 -7.85 -14.92
C LEU A 233 -6.02 -6.83 -14.07
N ARG A 234 -6.94 -6.07 -14.68
CA ARG A 234 -7.82 -5.15 -13.92
C ARG A 234 -9.00 -5.88 -13.29
N GLU A 235 -9.45 -6.97 -13.90
CA GLU A 235 -10.57 -7.79 -13.42
C GLU A 235 -10.13 -8.67 -12.24
N HIS A 236 -8.89 -9.18 -12.23
CA HIS A 236 -8.35 -10.09 -11.20
C HIS A 236 -7.41 -9.42 -10.18
N ASP A 237 -7.64 -8.15 -9.86
CA ASP A 237 -6.98 -7.46 -8.75
C ASP A 237 -5.44 -7.28 -8.91
N GLY A 238 -4.91 -7.43 -10.13
CA GLY A 238 -3.50 -7.20 -10.45
C GLY A 238 -2.58 -8.39 -10.14
N LEU A 239 -1.36 -8.12 -9.68
CA LEU A 239 -0.35 -9.16 -9.42
C LEU A 239 -0.39 -9.62 -7.96
N GLY A 240 -0.86 -10.85 -7.76
CA GLY A 240 -1.02 -11.46 -6.45
C GLY A 240 -2.22 -10.90 -5.68
N THR A 241 -2.69 -11.67 -4.70
CA THR A 241 -3.85 -11.31 -3.86
C THR A 241 -3.47 -10.37 -2.73
N GLU A 242 -4.44 -9.62 -2.19
CA GLU A 242 -4.26 -8.72 -1.04
C GLU A 242 -3.44 -9.33 0.11
N ALA A 243 -3.70 -10.59 0.44
CA ALA A 243 -3.04 -11.29 1.53
C ALA A 243 -1.57 -11.66 1.26
N THR A 244 -1.14 -11.68 -0.02
CA THR A 244 0.15 -12.26 -0.42
C THR A 244 1.17 -11.21 -0.87
N ARG A 245 0.74 -10.05 -1.39
CA ARG A 245 1.66 -9.00 -1.90
C ARG A 245 2.72 -8.60 -0.87
N ALA A 246 2.31 -8.37 0.37
CA ALA A 246 3.23 -8.04 1.48
C ALA A 246 4.28 -9.15 1.72
N GLY A 247 3.84 -10.41 1.76
CA GLY A 247 4.73 -11.55 1.99
C GLY A 247 5.72 -11.77 0.85
N ILE A 248 5.30 -11.53 -0.41
CA ILE A 248 6.20 -11.58 -1.57
C ILE A 248 7.30 -10.53 -1.46
N ILE A 249 6.96 -9.28 -1.12
CA ILE A 249 7.97 -8.21 -0.95
C ILE A 249 8.99 -8.59 0.13
N GLU A 250 8.54 -9.08 1.29
CA GLU A 250 9.47 -9.53 2.34
C GLU A 250 10.32 -10.73 1.89
N THR A 251 9.74 -11.68 1.15
CA THR A 251 10.49 -12.82 0.60
C THR A 251 11.62 -12.35 -0.32
N LEU A 252 11.37 -11.34 -1.16
CA LEU A 252 12.39 -10.77 -2.06
C LEU A 252 13.53 -10.09 -1.28
N LEU A 253 13.22 -9.48 -0.13
CA LEU A 253 14.19 -8.86 0.76
C LEU A 253 14.98 -9.90 1.56
N GLU A 254 14.31 -10.91 2.12
CA GLU A 254 14.92 -12.02 2.86
C GLU A 254 15.88 -12.83 1.99
N ARG A 255 15.52 -13.05 0.71
CA ARG A 255 16.39 -13.70 -0.28
C ARG A 255 17.51 -12.80 -0.80
N GLY A 256 17.54 -11.53 -0.39
CA GLY A 256 18.56 -10.56 -0.79
C GLY A 256 18.48 -10.15 -2.26
N TYR A 257 17.31 -10.27 -2.91
CA TYR A 257 17.08 -9.76 -4.27
C TYR A 257 16.77 -8.26 -4.26
N LEU A 258 16.13 -7.80 -3.19
CA LEU A 258 15.90 -6.39 -2.91
C LEU A 258 16.62 -6.00 -1.61
N VAL A 259 16.87 -4.71 -1.46
CA VAL A 259 17.30 -4.09 -0.20
C VAL A 259 16.50 -2.81 0.05
N ARG A 260 16.22 -2.51 1.33
CA ARG A 260 15.66 -1.23 1.75
C ARG A 260 16.78 -0.23 2.04
N CYS A 261 16.92 0.76 1.18
CA CYS A 261 17.78 1.92 1.37
C CYS A 261 16.91 3.10 1.81
N ASN A 262 16.84 3.35 3.12
CA ASN A 262 15.83 4.23 3.72
C ASN A 262 14.41 3.74 3.36
N LYS A 263 13.63 4.55 2.64
CA LYS A 263 12.28 4.20 2.16
C LYS A 263 12.28 3.53 0.78
N ALA A 264 13.40 3.57 0.06
CA ALA A 264 13.51 3.04 -1.29
C ALA A 264 13.88 1.55 -1.29
N LEU A 265 13.14 0.77 -2.05
CA LEU A 265 13.45 -0.59 -2.46
C LEU A 265 14.33 -0.53 -3.70
N ARG A 266 15.51 -1.15 -3.60
CA ARG A 266 16.47 -1.24 -4.71
C ARG A 266 16.82 -2.68 -4.99
N ALA A 267 16.99 -3.00 -6.27
CA ALA A 267 17.49 -4.31 -6.69
C ALA A 267 18.97 -4.44 -6.30
N THR A 268 19.31 -5.59 -5.75
CA THR A 268 20.70 -5.94 -5.47
C THR A 268 21.36 -6.48 -6.73
N ARG A 269 22.69 -6.63 -6.70
CA ARG A 269 23.41 -7.35 -7.80
C ARG A 269 22.81 -8.74 -8.03
N LEU A 270 22.50 -9.47 -6.96
CA LEU A 270 21.86 -10.78 -7.06
C LEU A 270 20.48 -10.70 -7.73
N GLY A 271 19.65 -9.73 -7.34
CA GLY A 271 18.34 -9.53 -7.95
C GLY A 271 18.42 -9.21 -9.44
N ASN A 272 19.29 -8.27 -9.82
CA ASN A 272 19.47 -7.89 -11.22
C ASN A 272 20.05 -9.02 -12.07
N GLY A 273 21.06 -9.73 -11.57
CA GLY A 273 21.61 -10.88 -12.27
C GLY A 273 20.55 -11.98 -12.46
N LEU A 274 19.67 -12.19 -11.48
CA LEU A 274 18.62 -13.21 -11.58
C LEU A 274 17.64 -12.83 -12.69
N ILE A 275 17.14 -11.60 -12.69
CA ILE A 275 16.24 -11.12 -13.75
C ILE A 275 16.90 -11.20 -15.13
N ALA A 276 18.17 -10.79 -15.25
CA ALA A 276 18.91 -10.88 -16.52
C ALA A 276 19.13 -12.32 -17.01
N SER A 277 19.14 -13.30 -16.11
CA SER A 277 19.27 -14.72 -16.46
C SER A 277 17.95 -15.39 -16.85
N LEU A 278 16.81 -14.82 -16.42
CA LEU A 278 15.50 -15.41 -16.65
C LEU A 278 15.01 -15.14 -18.09
N PRO A 279 14.25 -16.07 -18.69
CA PRO A 279 13.55 -15.76 -19.93
C PRO A 279 12.50 -14.68 -19.68
N GLU A 280 12.26 -13.82 -20.67
CA GLU A 280 11.35 -12.68 -20.56
C GLU A 280 9.94 -13.09 -20.10
N ALA A 281 9.45 -14.25 -20.55
CA ALA A 281 8.17 -14.83 -20.15
C ALA A 281 8.04 -15.12 -18.64
N ALA A 282 9.16 -15.19 -17.89
CA ALA A 282 9.18 -15.40 -16.45
C ALA A 282 9.32 -14.10 -15.64
N SER A 283 9.73 -13.00 -16.27
CA SER A 283 9.91 -11.69 -15.62
C SER A 283 8.77 -10.71 -15.90
N ARG A 284 7.83 -11.09 -16.77
CA ARG A 284 6.73 -10.25 -17.26
C ARG A 284 5.37 -10.66 -16.67
N PRO A 285 4.49 -9.69 -16.33
CA PRO A 285 3.18 -9.97 -15.70
C PRO A 285 2.14 -10.63 -16.63
N GLU A 286 2.37 -10.62 -17.94
CA GLU A 286 1.48 -11.14 -18.99
C GLU A 286 1.12 -12.61 -18.74
N ARG A 287 2.10 -13.42 -18.32
CA ARG A 287 1.87 -14.83 -18.00
C ARG A 287 0.94 -15.00 -16.80
N THR A 288 1.07 -14.17 -15.78
CA THR A 288 0.15 -14.19 -14.63
C THR A 288 -1.27 -13.88 -15.08
N ALA A 289 -1.46 -12.89 -15.95
CA ALA A 289 -2.79 -12.56 -16.46
C ALA A 289 -3.46 -13.76 -17.13
N LEU A 290 -2.72 -14.49 -17.97
CA LEU A 290 -3.23 -15.68 -18.65
C LEU A 290 -3.64 -16.78 -17.66
N TRP A 291 -2.86 -16.98 -16.60
CA TRP A 291 -3.17 -17.96 -15.57
C TRP A 291 -4.41 -17.56 -14.76
N GLU A 292 -4.52 -16.30 -14.33
CA GLU A 292 -5.69 -15.81 -13.59
C GLU A 292 -6.97 -15.95 -14.42
N GLN A 293 -6.92 -15.66 -15.73
CA GLN A 293 -8.05 -15.87 -16.63
C GLN A 293 -8.50 -17.34 -16.67
N ARG A 294 -7.55 -18.28 -16.78
CA ARG A 294 -7.87 -19.72 -16.84
C ARG A 294 -8.37 -20.24 -15.50
N LEU A 295 -7.77 -19.80 -14.38
CA LEU A 295 -8.21 -20.15 -13.04
C LEU A 295 -9.61 -19.60 -12.74
N GLY A 296 -9.91 -18.38 -13.21
CA GLY A 296 -11.25 -17.80 -13.14
C GLY A 296 -12.28 -18.63 -13.92
N ALA A 297 -11.95 -19.05 -15.15
CA ALA A 297 -12.83 -19.93 -15.93
C ALA A 297 -13.09 -21.28 -15.25
N ILE A 298 -12.08 -21.86 -14.60
CA ILE A 298 -12.26 -23.09 -13.81
C ILE A 298 -13.19 -22.85 -12.61
N ALA A 299 -13.00 -21.75 -11.89
CA ALA A 299 -13.77 -21.46 -10.67
C ALA A 299 -15.22 -21.05 -10.93
N GLU A 300 -15.48 -20.32 -12.02
CA GLU A 300 -16.78 -19.67 -12.28
C GLU A 300 -17.56 -20.29 -13.45
N GLN A 301 -16.90 -20.98 -14.38
CA GLN A 301 -17.50 -21.46 -15.63
C GLN A 301 -17.41 -22.99 -15.78
N ASP A 302 -17.12 -23.69 -14.67
CA ASP A 302 -17.03 -25.15 -14.59
C ASP A 302 -16.09 -25.78 -15.64
N ALA A 303 -15.02 -25.06 -15.99
CA ALA A 303 -14.03 -25.54 -16.94
C ALA A 303 -13.18 -26.66 -16.32
N ASP A 304 -12.86 -27.69 -17.10
CA ASP A 304 -11.99 -28.79 -16.67
C ASP A 304 -10.58 -28.25 -16.30
N PRO A 305 -10.06 -28.54 -15.09
CA PRO A 305 -8.69 -28.20 -14.71
C PRO A 305 -7.61 -28.94 -15.51
N ALA A 306 -7.90 -30.11 -16.08
CA ALA A 306 -6.88 -30.96 -16.70
C ALA A 306 -6.16 -30.30 -17.90
N PRO A 307 -6.85 -29.65 -18.85
CA PRO A 307 -6.20 -28.89 -19.93
C PRO A 307 -5.28 -27.77 -19.43
N PHE A 308 -5.67 -27.08 -18.35
CA PHE A 308 -4.83 -26.04 -17.75
C PHE A 308 -3.54 -26.64 -17.19
N MET A 309 -3.65 -27.74 -16.44
CA MET A 309 -2.49 -28.44 -15.86
C MET A 309 -1.55 -28.99 -16.93
N ALA A 310 -2.07 -29.56 -18.01
CA ALA A 310 -1.26 -30.05 -19.12
C ALA A 310 -0.46 -28.90 -19.76
N SER A 311 -1.12 -27.79 -20.09
CA SER A 311 -0.46 -26.60 -20.64
C SER A 311 0.60 -26.02 -19.69
N LEU A 312 0.37 -26.05 -18.37
CA LEU A 312 1.34 -25.57 -17.38
C LEU A 312 2.59 -26.46 -17.33
N ILE A 313 2.43 -27.77 -17.45
CA ILE A 313 3.55 -28.73 -17.50
C ILE A 313 4.37 -28.52 -18.77
N ASP A 314 3.71 -28.34 -19.92
CA ASP A 314 4.40 -28.07 -21.19
C ASP A 314 5.20 -26.76 -21.13
N ASP A 315 4.59 -25.70 -20.57
CA ASP A 315 5.27 -24.42 -20.34
C ASP A 315 6.48 -24.59 -19.41
N LEU A 316 6.37 -25.40 -18.35
CA LEU A 316 7.47 -25.69 -17.44
C LEU A 316 8.62 -26.43 -18.15
N HIS A 317 8.32 -27.44 -18.96
CA HIS A 317 9.34 -28.14 -19.76
C HIS A 317 10.04 -27.18 -20.73
N ALA A 318 9.30 -26.28 -21.38
CA ALA A 318 9.87 -25.28 -22.27
C ALA A 318 10.79 -24.28 -21.52
N LEU A 319 10.44 -23.88 -20.29
CA LEU A 319 11.28 -23.03 -19.46
C LEU A 319 12.56 -23.75 -19.01
N LEU A 320 12.46 -25.01 -18.60
CA LEU A 320 13.61 -25.81 -18.20
C LEU A 320 14.58 -26.06 -19.36
N ALA A 321 14.05 -26.31 -20.57
CA ALA A 321 14.88 -26.47 -21.77
C ALA A 321 15.65 -25.20 -22.14
N ARG A 322 15.14 -24.02 -21.75
CA ARG A 322 15.79 -22.72 -21.98
C ARG A 322 16.68 -22.28 -20.82
N ALA A 323 16.68 -23.01 -19.70
CA ALA A 323 17.50 -22.69 -18.55
C ALA A 323 18.98 -22.95 -18.88
N ASP A 324 19.79 -21.89 -18.85
CA ASP A 324 21.20 -21.95 -19.22
C ASP A 324 22.05 -21.50 -18.03
N ALA A 325 22.78 -22.46 -17.45
CA ALA A 325 23.69 -22.21 -16.34
C ALA A 325 24.89 -21.31 -16.73
N GLY A 326 25.30 -21.32 -18.01
CA GLY A 326 26.30 -20.40 -18.54
C GLY A 326 25.77 -18.96 -18.56
N ARG A 327 24.56 -18.76 -19.09
CA ARG A 327 23.88 -17.45 -19.06
C ARG A 327 23.71 -16.94 -17.64
N LEU A 328 23.30 -17.79 -16.70
CA LEU A 328 23.18 -17.42 -15.29
C LEU A 328 24.52 -16.95 -14.71
N ARG A 329 25.61 -17.69 -14.95
CA ARG A 329 26.94 -17.30 -14.46
C ARG A 329 27.41 -15.97 -15.05
N SER A 330 27.22 -15.75 -16.34
CA SER A 330 27.56 -14.47 -16.99
C SER A 330 26.73 -13.32 -16.41
N ALA A 331 25.40 -13.49 -16.34
CA ALA A 331 24.51 -12.48 -15.79
C ALA A 331 24.85 -12.13 -14.33
N MET A 332 25.24 -13.11 -13.52
CA MET A 332 25.69 -12.89 -12.14
C MET A 332 27.01 -12.10 -12.06
N ALA A 333 27.95 -12.35 -12.97
CA ALA A 333 29.25 -11.68 -12.99
C ALA A 333 29.13 -10.19 -13.36
N ASP A 334 28.27 -9.89 -14.33
CA ASP A 334 28.10 -8.54 -14.88
C ASP A 334 27.04 -7.70 -14.13
N ALA A 335 26.32 -8.31 -13.18
CA ALA A 335 25.20 -7.67 -12.51
C ALA A 335 25.63 -6.47 -11.65
N GLN A 336 25.09 -5.31 -12.00
CA GLN A 336 25.14 -4.11 -11.19
C GLN A 336 23.97 -4.07 -10.20
N GLY A 337 24.05 -3.20 -9.19
CA GLY A 337 23.02 -3.05 -8.17
C GLY A 337 23.60 -2.89 -6.78
N GLU A 338 22.71 -2.71 -5.81
CA GLU A 338 23.10 -2.54 -4.42
C GLU A 338 23.77 -3.81 -3.86
N ALA A 339 24.62 -3.63 -2.85
CA ALA A 339 25.09 -4.75 -2.07
C ALA A 339 23.91 -5.38 -1.33
N GLY A 340 23.79 -6.70 -1.43
CA GLY A 340 22.81 -7.44 -0.64
C GLY A 340 23.09 -7.32 0.87
N PRO A 341 22.11 -7.64 1.72
CA PRO A 341 22.35 -7.72 3.15
C PRO A 341 23.52 -8.68 3.43
N ALA A 342 24.43 -8.28 4.31
CA ALA A 342 25.57 -9.12 4.69
C ALA A 342 25.03 -10.42 5.30
N VAL A 343 25.11 -11.52 4.55
CA VAL A 343 24.71 -12.83 5.05
C VAL A 343 25.66 -13.16 6.19
N SER A 344 25.20 -13.11 7.44
CA SER A 344 25.99 -13.62 8.55
C SER A 344 26.24 -15.09 8.25
N ALA A 345 27.46 -15.44 7.85
CA ALA A 345 27.83 -16.83 7.63
C ALA A 345 27.44 -17.60 8.90
N ARG A 346 26.43 -18.47 8.79
CA ARG A 346 26.08 -19.42 9.85
C ARG A 346 27.34 -20.26 10.04
N ARG A 347 28.17 -19.89 11.03
CA ARG A 347 29.32 -20.69 11.45
C ARG A 347 28.78 -22.05 11.83
N GLY A 348 29.04 -23.04 10.97
CA GLY A 348 28.79 -24.44 11.28
C GLY A 348 29.46 -24.74 12.61
N ARG A 349 28.65 -25.07 13.63
CA ARG A 349 29.15 -25.61 14.89
C ARG A 349 29.72 -26.99 14.57
N SER A 350 31.02 -27.07 14.33
CA SER A 350 31.75 -28.33 14.41
C SER A 350 31.71 -28.80 15.87
N SER A 351 31.15 -29.99 16.10
CA SER A 351 31.13 -30.68 17.38
C SER A 351 32.56 -31.06 17.82
N GLY A 352 33.24 -30.13 18.50
CA GLY A 352 34.49 -30.41 19.19
C GLY A 352 34.23 -31.18 20.48
N LYS A 353 34.60 -32.46 20.49
CA LYS A 353 34.73 -33.30 21.70
C LYS A 353 35.59 -32.57 22.75
N SER A 354 35.03 -32.23 23.90
CA SER A 354 35.83 -31.83 25.07
C SER A 354 35.99 -33.02 26.02
N SER A 355 37.20 -33.57 26.05
CA SER A 355 37.70 -34.47 27.09
C SER A 355 37.71 -33.77 28.45
N GLY A 356 37.09 -34.39 29.45
CA GLY A 356 37.02 -33.86 30.81
C GLY A 356 38.25 -34.19 31.68
N LYS A 357 38.56 -33.29 32.63
CA LYS A 357 39.01 -33.53 34.03
C LYS A 357 39.44 -32.18 34.69
N PRO A 358 39.57 -32.08 36.03
CA PRO A 358 38.46 -31.91 36.98
C PRO A 358 38.56 -30.59 37.79
N ARG A 359 37.42 -30.19 38.39
CA ARG A 359 37.31 -29.04 39.31
C ARG A 359 38.00 -29.30 40.64
N ARG A 360 38.93 -28.41 41.03
CA ARG A 360 39.40 -28.22 42.41
C ARG A 360 38.53 -27.15 43.09
N SER A 361 37.94 -27.51 44.23
CA SER A 361 37.17 -26.64 45.11
C SER A 361 38.08 -25.71 45.92
N ARG A 362 37.72 -24.42 46.03
CA ARG A 362 38.19 -23.54 47.10
C ARG A 362 37.01 -22.75 47.67
N SER A 363 37.04 -22.70 49.00
CA SER A 363 36.06 -22.26 49.98
C SER A 363 35.64 -20.80 49.87
N ARG A 364 34.36 -20.53 50.16
CA ARG A 364 33.81 -19.20 50.45
C ARG A 364 33.53 -19.10 51.96
N ALA A 365 34.18 -18.15 52.62
CA ALA A 365 33.83 -17.71 53.98
C ALA A 365 32.78 -16.58 53.92
N ALA A 366 31.88 -16.57 54.90
CA ALA A 366 30.73 -15.68 55.02
C ALA A 366 31.11 -14.25 55.49
N PRO A 367 30.15 -13.31 55.43
CA PRO A 367 30.02 -12.38 56.54
C PRO A 367 28.61 -12.32 57.16
N THR A 368 28.69 -12.09 58.46
CA THR A 368 27.71 -11.89 59.51
C THR A 368 26.62 -10.85 59.23
N ARG A 369 25.43 -11.19 59.71
CA ARG A 369 24.19 -10.43 59.74
C ARG A 369 24.18 -9.52 60.99
N LYS A 370 24.02 -8.21 60.83
CA LYS A 370 23.63 -7.29 61.91
C LYS A 370 22.14 -6.95 61.78
N ARG A 371 21.42 -7.03 62.89
CA ARG A 371 20.00 -6.75 63.07
C ARG A 371 19.87 -5.85 64.30
N ARG A 372 19.13 -4.75 64.22
CA ARG A 372 18.41 -4.02 65.30
C ARG A 372 17.76 -2.77 64.68
N THR A 373 16.42 -2.77 64.51
CA THR A 373 15.43 -2.09 65.38
C THR A 373 15.70 -0.59 65.52
N SER A 374 14.93 0.25 64.83
CA SER A 374 13.65 0.85 65.26
C SER A 374 12.90 1.35 64.04
#